data_AF-A0A838ZN61-F1
#
_entry.id   AF-A0A838ZN61-F1
#
_cell.length_a   1.000
_cell.length_b   1.000
_cell.length_c   1.000
_cell.angle_alpha   90.00
_cell.angle_beta   90.00
_cell.angle_gamma   90.00
#
_symmetry.space_group_name_H-M   'P 1'
#
loop_
_entity.id
_entity.type
_entity.pdbx_description
1 polymer ?
#
loop_
_entity_poly.entity_id
_entity_poly.type
_entity_poly.pdbx_seq_one_letter_code
_entity_poly.pdbx_strand_id
1 'polypeptide(L)'
;MEVHSENPQPQPQSSGNSDKKMIAGILGILLGGLGVHKFYLGYTQTGIIQLIIGVLTCGIGGIIGLIEGIIYLTKSDEEFEETYVVNQKQWF
;
A
#
# COMPACT_ATOMS: atom_id res chain seq x y z
N MET A 1 -19.11 39.11 -23.46
CA MET A 1 -19.63 38.25 -22.38
C MET A 1 -19.60 36.85 -22.94
N GLU A 2 -18.42 36.23 -22.94
CA GLU A 2 -18.26 34.89 -23.53
C GLU A 2 -18.05 33.90 -22.41
N VAL A 3 -18.91 32.89 -22.44
CA VAL A 3 -19.20 31.93 -21.41
C VAL A 3 -17.96 31.08 -21.20
N HIS A 4 -17.39 31.14 -19.99
CA HIS A 4 -16.40 30.16 -19.57
C HIS A 4 -17.07 28.78 -19.64
N SER A 5 -16.65 27.99 -20.63
CA SER A 5 -17.03 26.59 -20.75
C SER A 5 -16.39 25.85 -19.57
N GLU A 6 -17.16 25.67 -18.50
CA GLU A 6 -16.82 24.74 -17.42
C GLU A 6 -16.86 23.34 -18.02
N ASN A 7 -15.72 22.89 -18.53
CA ASN A 7 -15.49 21.49 -18.85
C ASN A 7 -15.64 20.70 -17.54
N PRO A 8 -16.55 19.71 -17.44
CA PRO A 8 -16.62 18.85 -16.27
C PRO A 8 -15.24 18.23 -16.03
N GLN A 9 -14.54 18.69 -15.00
CA GLN A 9 -13.30 18.08 -14.57
C GLN A 9 -13.60 16.60 -14.28
N PRO A 10 -12.79 15.64 -14.79
CA PRO A 10 -12.91 14.25 -14.38
C PRO A 10 -12.82 14.23 -12.85
N GLN A 11 -13.86 13.71 -12.19
CA GLN A 11 -13.88 13.65 -10.73
C GLN A 11 -12.61 12.93 -10.24
N PRO A 12 -11.92 13.47 -9.23
CA PRO A 12 -10.65 12.90 -8.77
C PRO A 12 -10.89 11.44 -8.40
N GLN A 13 -10.05 10.56 -8.95
CA GLN A 13 -10.09 9.11 -8.81
C GLN A 13 -9.74 8.68 -7.38
N SER A 14 -10.51 9.11 -6.38
CA SER A 14 -10.25 8.88 -4.96
C SER A 14 -10.59 7.44 -4.54
N SER A 15 -11.60 6.80 -5.11
CA SER A 15 -12.05 5.47 -4.65
C SER A 15 -11.01 4.36 -4.87
N GLY A 16 -10.33 4.38 -6.03
CA GLY A 16 -9.42 3.28 -6.40
C GLY A 16 -8.17 3.16 -5.55
N ASN A 17 -7.79 4.23 -4.84
CA ASN A 17 -6.59 4.24 -4.00
C ASN A 17 -6.92 4.02 -2.52
N SER A 18 -8.07 4.51 -2.04
CA SER A 18 -8.64 4.13 -0.75
C SER A 18 -8.85 2.61 -0.66
N ASP A 19 -9.39 2.00 -1.73
CA ASP A 19 -9.59 0.55 -1.82
C ASP A 19 -8.24 -0.20 -1.79
N LYS A 20 -7.23 0.29 -2.53
CA LYS A 20 -5.88 -0.28 -2.52
C LYS A 20 -5.24 -0.21 -1.13
N LYS A 21 -5.40 0.90 -0.42
CA LYS A 21 -4.90 1.08 0.95
C LYS A 21 -5.54 0.06 1.90
N MET A 22 -6.87 -0.05 1.87
CA MET A 22 -7.60 -1.03 2.68
C MET A 22 -7.13 -2.46 2.40
N ILE A 23 -7.07 -2.84 1.12
CA ILE A 23 -6.64 -4.18 0.70
C ILE A 23 -5.18 -4.43 1.14
N ALA A 24 -4.27 -3.49 0.90
CA ALA A 24 -2.88 -3.60 1.30
C ALA A 24 -2.71 -3.72 2.83
N GLY A 25 -3.49 -2.96 3.60
CA GLY A 25 -3.49 -3.00 5.06
C GLY A 25 -4.00 -4.33 5.62
N ILE A 26 -5.13 -4.82 5.09
CA ILE A 26 -5.69 -6.13 5.47
C ILE A 26 -4.74 -7.27 5.09
N LEU A 27 -4.16 -7.22 3.89
CA LEU A 27 -3.13 -8.16 3.45
C LEU A 27 -1.91 -8.12 4.36
N GLY A 28 -1.49 -6.93 4.82
CA GLY A 28 -0.39 -6.77 5.77
C GLY A 28 -0.70 -7.39 7.14
N ILE A 29 -1.93 -7.27 7.64
CA ILE A 29 -2.30 -7.87 8.93
C ILE A 29 -2.42 -9.40 8.84
N LEU A 30 -3.10 -9.92 7.81
CA LEU A 30 -3.38 -11.36 7.71
C LEU A 30 -2.23 -12.14 7.09
N LEU A 31 -1.56 -11.57 6.09
CA LEU A 31 -0.51 -12.22 5.28
C LEU A 31 0.81 -11.43 5.28
N GLY A 32 1.02 -10.53 6.24
CA GLY A 32 2.22 -9.69 6.30
C GLY A 32 3.52 -10.46 6.49
N GLY A 33 3.48 -11.62 7.17
CA GLY A 33 4.65 -12.49 7.29
C GLY A 33 5.06 -13.21 6.01
N LEU A 34 4.21 -13.19 4.99
CA LEU A 34 4.53 -13.65 3.65
C LEU A 34 4.91 -12.48 2.72
N GLY A 35 4.72 -11.22 3.16
CA GLY A 35 5.01 -10.03 2.36
C GLY A 35 4.01 -9.77 1.23
N VAL A 36 2.81 -10.38 1.24
CA VAL A 36 1.83 -10.31 0.12
C VAL A 36 1.38 -8.88 -0.18
N HIS A 37 1.26 -8.04 0.85
CA HIS A 37 0.91 -6.62 0.70
C HIS A 37 1.91 -5.85 -0.16
N LYS A 38 3.21 -6.21 -0.16
CA LYS A 38 4.23 -5.59 -1.01
C LYS A 38 4.05 -5.97 -2.47
N PHE A 39 3.68 -7.22 -2.77
CA PHE A 39 3.39 -7.64 -4.13
C PHE A 39 2.14 -6.93 -4.68
N TYR A 40 1.14 -6.71 -3.84
CA TYR A 40 -0.06 -5.97 -4.22
C TYR A 40 0.24 -4.51 -4.61
N LEU A 41 1.22 -3.89 -3.95
CA LEU A 41 1.70 -2.55 -4.29
C LEU A 41 2.71 -2.50 -5.45
N GLY A 42 3.05 -3.65 -6.04
CA GLY A 42 4.01 -3.75 -7.14
C GLY A 42 5.47 -3.91 -6.72
N TYR A 43 5.76 -3.94 -5.41
CA TYR A 43 7.10 -4.13 -4.85
C TYR A 43 7.53 -5.60 -4.83
N THR A 44 7.59 -6.22 -6.00
CA THR A 44 7.87 -7.65 -6.15
C THR A 44 9.22 -8.04 -5.54
N GLN A 45 10.27 -7.23 -5.74
CA GLN A 45 11.59 -7.51 -5.15
C GLN A 45 11.55 -7.44 -3.62
N THR A 46 10.92 -6.42 -3.05
CA THR A 46 10.78 -6.27 -1.59
C THR A 46 9.93 -7.38 -0.99
N GLY A 47 8.84 -7.76 -1.66
CA GLY A 47 8.00 -8.89 -1.25
C GLY A 47 8.79 -10.21 -1.19
N ILE A 48 9.67 -10.46 -2.17
CA ILE A 48 10.55 -11.64 -2.17
C ILE A 48 11.53 -11.59 -0.99
N ILE A 49 12.14 -10.43 -0.73
CA ILE A 49 13.07 -10.25 0.41
C ILE A 49 12.33 -10.52 1.73
N GLN A 50 11.13 -9.97 1.90
CA GLN A 50 10.33 -10.14 3.11
C GLN A 50 9.87 -11.59 3.29
N LEU A 51 9.54 -12.30 2.20
CA LEU A 51 9.24 -13.72 2.22
C LEU A 51 10.45 -14.54 2.66
N ILE A 52 11.63 -14.26 2.11
CA ILE A 52 12.88 -14.94 2.49
C ILE A 52 13.18 -14.69 3.98
N ILE A 53 13.06 -13.45 4.46
CA ILE A 53 13.22 -13.12 5.88
C ILE A 53 12.20 -13.89 6.72
N GLY A 54 10.93 -13.89 6.33
CA GLY A 54 9.86 -14.64 7.02
C GLY A 54 10.18 -16.12 7.13
N VAL A 55 10.64 -16.76 6.05
CA VAL A 55 11.00 -18.18 6.03
C VAL A 55 12.26 -18.46 6.87
N LEU A 56 13.31 -17.66 6.71
CA LEU A 56 14.58 -17.84 7.44
C LEU A 56 14.45 -17.56 8.95
N THR A 57 13.52 -16.69 9.33
CA THR A 57 13.24 -16.36 10.74
C THR A 57 12.11 -17.20 11.34
N CYS A 58 11.68 -18.27 10.66
CA CYS A 58 10.60 -19.15 11.12
C CYS A 58 9.29 -18.39 11.47
N GLY A 59 8.93 -17.40 10.64
CA GLY A 59 7.71 -16.60 10.79
C GLY A 59 7.84 -15.38 11.70
N ILE A 60 8.96 -15.19 12.42
CA ILE A 60 9.18 -14.01 13.28
C ILE A 60 9.20 -12.71 12.45
N GLY A 61 9.70 -12.77 11.21
CA GLY A 61 9.62 -11.68 10.24
C GLY A 61 8.20 -11.20 9.92
N GLY A 62 7.17 -11.95 10.31
CA GLY A 62 5.77 -11.52 10.15
C GLY A 62 5.35 -10.35 11.02
N ILE A 63 6.07 -10.05 12.10
CA ILE A 63 5.84 -8.85 12.89
C ILE A 63 6.04 -7.58 12.04
N ILE A 64 7.01 -7.60 11.11
CA ILE A 64 7.27 -6.49 10.20
C ILE A 64 6.05 -6.21 9.32
N GLY A 65 5.49 -7.25 8.69
CA GLY A 65 4.30 -7.10 7.85
C GLY A 65 3.06 -6.68 8.63
N LEU A 66 2.89 -7.13 9.88
CA LEU A 66 1.81 -6.70 10.75
C LEU A 66 1.92 -5.20 11.08
N ILE A 67 3.12 -4.71 11.41
CA ILE A 67 3.38 -3.29 11.65
C ILE A 67 3.07 -2.48 10.39
N GLU A 68 3.52 -2.91 9.22
CA GLU A 68 3.21 -2.22 7.95
C GLU A 68 1.72 -2.22 7.63
N GLY A 69 1.02 -3.32 7.88
CA GLY A 69 -0.43 -3.39 7.72
C GLY A 69 -1.18 -2.37 8.56
N ILE A 70 -0.76 -2.19 9.83
CA ILE A 70 -1.29 -1.15 10.71
C ILE A 70 -0.95 0.25 10.16
N ILE A 71 0.30 0.49 9.76
CA ILE A 71 0.73 1.79 9.19
C ILE A 71 -0.15 2.16 8.00
N TYR A 72 -0.42 1.23 7.08
CA TYR A 72 -1.26 1.48 5.90
C TYR A 72 -2.69 1.86 6.29
N LEU A 73 -3.28 1.18 7.27
CA LEU A 73 -4.64 1.49 7.73
C LEU A 73 -4.72 2.81 8.52
N THR A 74 -3.63 3.18 9.21
CA THR A 74 -3.60 4.42 10.02
C THR A 74 -3.24 5.67 9.21
N LYS A 75 -2.70 5.53 8.00
CA LYS A 75 -2.40 6.67 7.13
C LYS A 75 -3.64 7.19 6.41
N SER A 76 -3.64 8.50 6.13
CA SER A 76 -4.61 9.09 5.21
C SER A 76 -4.43 8.55 3.79
N ASP A 77 -5.48 8.58 2.97
CA ASP A 77 -5.43 8.06 1.59
C ASP A 77 -4.37 8.82 0.76
N GLU A 78 -4.34 10.14 0.89
CA GLU A 78 -3.40 11.00 0.17
C GLU A 78 -1.94 10.73 0.57
N GLU A 79 -1.65 10.61 1.87
CA GLU A 79 -0.30 10.24 2.31
C GLU A 79 0.11 8.84 1.87
N PHE A 80 -0.83 7.89 1.85
CA PHE A 80 -0.57 6.53 1.41
C PHE A 80 -0.22 6.49 -0.08
N GLU A 81 -0.99 7.22 -0.90
CA GLU A 81 -0.71 7.37 -2.32
C GLU A 81 0.65 8.02 -2.56
N GLU A 82 0.91 9.17 -1.94
CA GLU A 82 2.17 9.87 -2.11
C GLU A 82 3.34 8.96 -1.69
N THR A 83 3.24 8.30 -0.55
CA THR A 83 4.36 7.53 0.01
C THR A 83 4.56 6.19 -0.71
N TYR A 84 3.49 5.41 -0.91
CA TYR A 84 3.57 4.01 -1.35
C TYR A 84 3.07 3.76 -2.77
N VAL A 85 2.46 4.74 -3.44
CA VAL A 85 2.09 4.59 -4.86
C VAL A 85 3.03 5.43 -5.73
N VAL A 86 3.25 6.69 -5.35
CA VAL A 86 4.09 7.65 -6.11
C VAL A 86 5.56 7.48 -5.77
N ASN A 87 5.94 7.62 -4.51
CA ASN A 87 7.34 7.56 -4.07
C ASN A 87 7.89 6.14 -3.91
N GLN A 88 7.04 5.14 -4.11
CA GLN A 88 7.42 3.73 -4.08
C GLN A 88 8.20 3.28 -2.83
N LYS A 89 7.84 3.81 -1.65
CA LYS A 89 8.56 3.54 -0.39
C LYS A 89 8.53 2.05 -0.02
N GLN A 90 9.69 1.41 -0.07
CA GLN A 90 9.77 -0.05 0.05
C GLN A 90 9.63 -0.58 1.48
N TRP A 91 9.99 0.17 2.52
CA TRP A 91 9.88 -0.25 3.93
C TRP A 91 9.31 0.89 4.76
N PHE A 92 8.57 0.55 5.83
CA PHE A 92 7.84 1.44 6.78
C PHE A 92 7.98 2.94 6.49
#